data_AF-A0A2H0MU80-F1
#
_entry.id   AF-A0A2H0MU80-F1
#
_cell.length_a   1.000
_cell.length_b   1.000
_cell.length_c   1.000
_cell.angle_alpha   90.00
_cell.angle_beta   90.00
_cell.angle_gamma   90.00
#
_symmetry.space_group_name_H-M   'P 1'
#
loop_
_entity.id
_entity.type
_entity.pdbx_description
1 polymer ?
#
loop_
_entity_poly.entity_id
_entity_poly.type
_entity_poly.pdbx_seq_one_letter_code
_entity_poly.pdbx_strand_id
1 'polypeptide(L)'
;MIELKRTEDGGHMELQAIRYASMISTLTFDKLVNIYRFYLNDNNLELDPEQSILDFLGWDESHEDEFGLEMKIILASADFSKELTTTVMWLNDFGLDIRCVRNASL
;
A
#
# COMPACT_ATOMS: atom_id res chain seq x y z
N MET A 1 0.21 -0.50 -1.61
CA MET A 1 0.88 0.68 -1.01
C MET A 1 1.07 1.74 -2.10
N ILE A 2 0.77 3.00 -1.81
CA ILE A 2 0.97 4.12 -2.75
C ILE A 2 1.87 5.14 -2.07
N GLU A 3 2.99 5.50 -2.71
CA GLU A 3 3.86 6.61 -2.31
C GLU A 3 3.68 7.75 -3.31
N LEU A 4 3.27 8.93 -2.83
CA LEU A 4 2.99 10.09 -3.68
C LEU A 4 3.96 11.21 -3.37
N LYS A 5 4.65 11.72 -4.40
CA LYS A 5 5.42 12.96 -4.31
C LYS A 5 5.04 13.98 -5.36
N ARG A 6 5.02 15.24 -4.93
CA ARG A 6 4.84 16.43 -5.77
C ARG A 6 6.14 16.98 -6.35
N THR A 7 7.28 16.31 -6.10
CA THR A 7 8.57 16.70 -6.68
C THR A 7 8.67 16.26 -8.13
N GLU A 8 9.62 16.82 -8.87
CA GLU A 8 9.77 16.51 -10.29
C GLU A 8 10.48 15.16 -10.54
N ASP A 9 11.29 14.65 -9.62
CA ASP A 9 12.15 13.48 -9.86
C ASP A 9 11.79 12.22 -9.04
N GLY A 10 10.75 12.28 -8.21
CA GLY A 10 10.38 11.23 -7.25
C GLY A 10 11.30 11.09 -6.03
N GLY A 11 12.48 11.73 -5.99
CA GLY A 11 13.48 11.58 -4.93
C GLY A 11 13.76 10.11 -4.56
N HIS A 12 13.85 9.79 -3.26
CA HIS A 12 14.03 8.41 -2.76
C HIS A 12 12.73 7.72 -2.34
N MET A 13 11.69 7.80 -3.18
CA MET A 13 10.38 7.24 -2.85
C MET A 13 10.38 5.70 -2.81
N GLU A 14 11.23 5.04 -3.57
CA GLU A 14 11.45 3.59 -3.54
C GLU A 14 11.87 3.12 -2.15
N LEU A 15 12.77 3.85 -1.47
CA LEU A 15 13.21 3.51 -0.11
C LEU A 15 12.09 3.68 0.92
N GLN A 16 11.27 4.73 0.77
CA GLN A 16 10.13 4.97 1.65
C GLN A 16 9.06 3.89 1.44
N ALA A 17 8.79 3.56 0.19
CA ALA A 17 7.81 2.56 -0.18
C ALA A 17 8.16 1.17 0.31
N ILE A 18 9.42 0.74 0.14
CA ILE A 18 9.90 -0.56 0.66
C ILE A 18 9.77 -0.62 2.18
N ARG A 19 10.12 0.47 2.89
CA ARG A 19 10.00 0.51 4.35
C ARG A 19 8.55 0.34 4.80
N TYR A 20 7.61 1.04 4.18
CA TYR A 20 6.20 0.92 4.53
C TYR A 20 5.61 -0.42 4.11
N ALA A 21 6.01 -0.94 2.94
CA ALA A 21 5.65 -2.27 2.49
C ALA A 21 6.08 -3.34 3.51
N SER A 22 7.32 -3.30 3.97
CA SER A 22 7.85 -4.21 5.00
C SER A 22 7.13 -4.07 6.34
N MET A 23 6.68 -2.87 6.72
CA MET A 23 5.90 -2.70 7.94
C MET A 23 4.52 -3.36 7.80
N ILE A 24 3.84 -3.12 6.68
CA ILE A 24 2.49 -3.62 6.41
C ILE A 24 2.48 -5.14 6.16
N SER A 25 3.57 -5.73 5.66
CA SER A 25 3.67 -7.18 5.42
C SER A 25 3.59 -8.03 6.69
N THR A 26 3.61 -7.41 7.88
CA THR A 26 3.45 -8.08 9.17
C THR A 26 2.05 -7.87 9.79
N LEU A 27 1.17 -7.21 9.05
CA LEU A 27 -0.18 -6.91 9.49
C LEU A 27 -1.05 -8.17 9.36
N THR A 28 -1.72 -8.53 10.45
CA THR A 28 -2.71 -9.61 10.47
C THR A 28 -4.11 -9.02 10.26
N PHE A 29 -5.08 -9.86 9.87
CA PHE A 29 -6.46 -9.43 9.69
C PHE A 29 -7.01 -8.81 10.99
N ASP A 30 -6.79 -9.47 12.13
CA ASP A 30 -7.19 -8.97 13.45
C ASP A 30 -6.60 -7.59 13.78
N LYS A 31 -5.33 -7.35 13.41
CA LYS A 31 -4.71 -6.05 13.63
C LYS A 31 -5.34 -4.99 12.74
N LEU A 32 -5.67 -5.32 11.48
CA LEU A 32 -6.37 -4.41 10.59
C LEU A 32 -7.75 -4.04 11.16
N VAL A 33 -8.53 -5.03 11.62
CA VAL A 33 -9.85 -4.80 12.26
C VAL A 33 -9.71 -3.85 13.45
N ASN A 34 -8.71 -4.06 14.32
CA ASN A 34 -8.49 -3.20 15.47
C ASN A 34 -8.08 -1.77 15.08
N ILE A 35 -7.19 -1.61 14.10
CA ILE A 35 -6.80 -0.29 13.58
C ILE A 35 -8.03 0.44 13.02
N TYR A 36 -8.84 -0.26 12.23
CA TYR A 36 -10.04 0.34 11.64
C TYR A 36 -11.09 0.68 12.69
N ARG A 37 -11.25 -0.15 13.73
CA ARG A 37 -12.10 0.16 14.89
C ARG A 37 -11.70 1.46 15.57
N PHE A 38 -10.41 1.69 15.80
CA PHE A 38 -9.92 2.96 16.37
C PHE A 38 -10.30 4.14 15.47
N TYR A 39 -10.09 4.01 14.15
CA TYR A 39 -10.49 5.03 13.20
C TYR A 39 -11.99 5.32 13.23
N LEU A 40 -12.85 4.30 13.25
CA LEU A 40 -14.31 4.48 13.31
C LEU A 40 -14.73 5.22 14.58
N ASN A 41 -14.16 4.85 15.73
CA ASN A 41 -14.43 5.49 17.01
C ASN A 41 -13.99 6.97 17.01
N ASP A 42 -12.78 7.25 16.54
CA ASP A 42 -12.24 8.62 16.48
C ASP A 42 -13.07 9.55 15.56
N ASN A 43 -13.79 8.97 14.61
CA ASN A 43 -14.63 9.68 13.65
C ASN A 43 -16.13 9.57 13.94
N ASN A 44 -16.54 8.96 15.06
CA ASN A 44 -17.94 8.71 15.43
C ASN A 44 -18.76 8.02 14.32
N LEU A 45 -18.17 7.00 13.69
CA LEU A 45 -18.81 6.22 12.64
C LEU A 45 -19.38 4.93 13.22
N GLU A 46 -20.69 4.74 13.11
CA GLU A 46 -21.39 3.53 13.59
C GLU A 46 -21.37 2.42 12.53
N LEU A 47 -20.18 1.87 12.30
CA LEU A 47 -19.97 0.72 11.42
C LEU A 47 -19.34 -0.43 12.19
N ASP A 48 -19.64 -1.67 11.79
CA ASP A 48 -18.90 -2.83 12.28
C ASP A 48 -17.57 -2.93 11.50
N PRO A 49 -16.40 -2.85 12.18
CA PRO A 49 -15.12 -2.81 11.50
C PRO A 49 -14.78 -4.12 10.78
N GLU A 50 -15.17 -5.26 11.34
CA GLU A 50 -14.86 -6.57 10.77
C GLU A 50 -15.72 -6.82 9.55
N GLN A 51 -17.05 -6.66 9.69
CA GLN A 51 -17.98 -6.84 8.59
C GLN A 51 -17.67 -5.89 7.42
N SER A 52 -17.31 -4.63 7.70
CA SER A 52 -16.95 -3.68 6.66
C SER A 52 -15.72 -4.11 5.86
N ILE A 53 -14.73 -4.73 6.51
CA ILE A 53 -13.53 -5.24 5.84
C ILE A 53 -13.87 -6.51 5.06
N LEU A 54 -14.65 -7.43 5.64
CA LEU A 54 -15.11 -8.64 4.98
C LEU A 54 -15.91 -8.33 3.71
N ASP A 55 -16.87 -7.41 3.81
CA ASP A 55 -17.68 -6.93 2.69
C ASP A 55 -16.80 -6.32 1.58
N PHE A 56 -15.79 -5.54 1.96
CA PHE A 56 -14.83 -4.96 1.01
C PHE A 56 -14.00 -6.02 0.28
N LEU A 57 -13.59 -7.08 0.99
CA LEU A 57 -12.83 -8.20 0.44
C LEU A 57 -13.72 -9.21 -0.31
N GLY A 58 -15.04 -9.14 -0.13
CA GLY A 58 -15.99 -10.14 -0.63
C GLY A 58 -15.85 -11.49 0.07
N TRP A 59 -15.50 -11.47 1.37
CA TRP A 59 -15.32 -12.65 2.19
C TRP A 59 -16.51 -12.84 3.14
N ASP A 60 -16.92 -14.09 3.36
CA ASP A 60 -17.96 -14.42 4.34
C ASP A 60 -17.39 -14.50 5.77
N GLU A 61 -16.11 -14.85 5.90
CA GLU A 61 -15.38 -14.94 7.17
C GLU A 61 -13.89 -14.59 6.98
N SER A 62 -13.15 -14.41 8.07
CA SER A 62 -11.73 -14.05 8.00
C SER A 62 -10.84 -15.24 7.63
N HIS A 63 -10.00 -15.07 6.61
CA HIS A 63 -9.02 -16.05 6.17
C HIS A 63 -7.60 -15.49 6.33
N GLU A 64 -6.98 -15.73 7.49
CA GLU A 64 -5.66 -15.16 7.80
C GLU A 64 -4.58 -15.64 6.81
N ASP A 65 -4.63 -16.90 6.39
CA ASP A 65 -3.67 -17.47 5.42
C ASP A 65 -3.80 -16.86 4.01
N GLU A 66 -4.93 -16.21 3.70
CA GLU A 66 -5.18 -15.54 2.43
C GLU A 66 -4.97 -14.01 2.52
N PHE A 67 -4.84 -13.47 3.74
CA PHE A 67 -4.73 -12.04 3.97
C PHE A 67 -3.31 -11.52 3.69
N GLY A 68 -3.22 -10.48 2.85
CA GLY A 68 -1.95 -9.77 2.62
C GLY A 68 -0.90 -10.55 1.84
N LEU A 69 -1.28 -11.63 1.14
CA LEU A 69 -0.36 -12.48 0.36
C LEU A 69 0.33 -11.76 -0.80
N GLU A 70 -0.35 -10.80 -1.42
CA GLU A 70 0.20 -10.01 -2.51
C GLU A 70 0.29 -8.54 -2.14
N MET A 71 1.48 -7.96 -2.28
CA MET A 71 1.68 -6.53 -2.11
C MET A 71 2.10 -5.85 -3.40
N LYS A 72 1.29 -4.86 -3.81
CA LYS A 72 1.57 -4.00 -4.95
C LYS A 72 2.01 -2.63 -4.46
N ILE A 73 3.11 -2.13 -5.00
CA ILE A 73 3.68 -0.82 -4.68
C ILE A 73 3.52 0.10 -5.89
N ILE A 74 2.89 1.25 -5.68
CA ILE A 74 2.71 2.27 -6.70
C ILE A 74 3.47 3.52 -6.26
N LEU A 75 4.42 3.94 -7.09
CA LEU A 75 5.15 5.19 -6.95
C LEU A 75 4.52 6.22 -7.89
N ALA A 76 3.97 7.29 -7.34
CA ALA A 76 3.29 8.34 -8.11
C ALA A 76 4.06 9.67 -8.01
N SER A 77 4.50 10.20 -9.15
CA SER A 77 5.21 11.48 -9.24
C SER A 77 5.04 12.16 -10.60
N ALA A 78 5.52 13.39 -10.76
CA ALA A 78 5.48 14.09 -12.04
C ALA A 78 6.47 13.47 -13.05
N ASP A 79 7.69 13.18 -12.60
CA ASP A 79 8.67 12.39 -13.34
C ASP A 79 9.54 11.57 -12.38
N PHE A 80 10.44 10.76 -12.93
CA PHE A 80 11.28 9.84 -12.18
C PHE A 80 12.73 9.90 -12.66
N SER A 81 13.68 9.94 -11.72
CA SER A 81 15.11 9.85 -12.05
C SER A 81 15.48 8.50 -12.67
N LYS A 82 16.60 8.46 -13.38
CA LYS A 82 17.14 7.21 -13.97
C LYS A 82 17.55 6.22 -12.89
N GLU A 83 18.08 6.73 -11.79
CA GLU A 83 18.52 5.96 -10.63
C GLU A 83 17.34 5.26 -9.96
N LEU A 84 16.23 5.98 -9.75
CA LEU A 84 15.00 5.42 -9.20
C LEU A 84 14.43 4.34 -10.12
N THR A 85 14.26 4.65 -11.40
CA THR A 85 13.68 3.69 -12.36
C THR A 85 14.55 2.44 -12.50
N THR A 86 15.87 2.57 -12.49
CA THR A 86 16.81 1.43 -12.45
C THR A 86 16.60 0.56 -11.21
N THR A 87 16.41 1.18 -10.05
CA THR A 87 16.16 0.47 -8.79
C THR A 87 14.82 -0.28 -8.83
N VAL A 88 13.78 0.36 -9.36
CA VAL A 88 12.44 -0.25 -9.54
C VAL A 88 12.50 -1.47 -10.46
N MET A 89 13.21 -1.38 -11.60
CA MET A 89 13.39 -2.53 -12.49
C MET A 89 14.11 -3.67 -11.79
N TRP A 90 15.21 -3.37 -11.09
CA TRP A 90 15.97 -4.39 -10.35
C TRP A 90 15.11 -5.07 -9.26
N LEU A 91 14.28 -4.32 -8.53
CA LEU A 91 13.38 -4.91 -7.53
C LEU A 91 12.31 -5.83 -8.16
N ASN A 92 11.80 -5.48 -9.34
CA ASN A 92 10.87 -6.34 -10.08
C ASN A 92 11.55 -7.64 -10.54
N ASP A 93 12.84 -7.61 -10.92
CA ASP A 93 13.60 -8.84 -11.24
C ASP A 93 13.72 -9.80 -10.05
N PHE A 94 13.59 -9.28 -8.82
CA PHE A 94 13.55 -10.05 -7.57
C PHE A 94 12.12 -10.36 -7.08
N GLY A 95 11.11 -10.15 -7.92
CA GLY A 95 9.73 -10.59 -7.68
C GLY A 95 8.86 -9.62 -6.87
N LEU A 96 9.30 -8.38 -6.65
CA LEU A 96 8.38 -7.35 -6.17
C LEU A 96 7.43 -6.92 -7.30
N ASP A 97 6.21 -6.47 -6.97
CA ASP A 97 5.33 -5.75 -7.92
C ASP A 97 5.37 -4.26 -7.58
N ILE A 98 6.35 -3.55 -8.16
CA ILE A 98 6.54 -2.11 -7.98
C ILE A 98 6.47 -1.36 -9.31
N ARG A 99 5.62 -0.33 -9.37
CA ARG A 99 5.33 0.42 -10.62
C ARG A 99 5.42 1.92 -10.41
N CYS A 100 5.98 2.60 -11.41
CA CYS A 100 5.99 4.06 -11.50
C CYS A 100 4.81 4.55 -12.33
N VAL A 101 4.03 5.48 -11.79
CA VAL A 101 2.91 6.14 -12.47
C VAL A 101 3.22 7.63 -12.54
N ARG A 102 3.31 8.16 -13.76
CA ARG A 102 3.43 9.59 -13.98
C ARG A 102 2.06 10.24 -13.91
N ASN A 103 1.94 11.30 -13.11
CA ASN A 103 0.74 12.12 -13.09
C ASN A 103 0.69 12.94 -14.39
N ALA A 104 -0.40 12.84 -15.14
CA ALA A 104 -0.61 13.73 -16.28
C ALA A 104 -0.85 15.16 -15.75
N SER A 105 0.00 16.10 -16.13
CA SER A 105 -0.31 17.52 -16.04
C SER A 105 -1.45 17.80 -17.04
N LEU A 106 -2.60 18.29 -16.55
CA LEU A 106 -3.64 18.89 -17.40
C LEU A 106 -3.16 20.21 -17.98
#